data_AF-A0A8T2USJ6-F1
#
_entry.id   AF-A0A8T2USJ6-F1
#
_cell.length_a   1.000
_cell.length_b   1.000
_cell.length_c   1.000
_cell.angle_alpha   90.00
_cell.angle_beta   90.00
_cell.angle_gamma   90.00
#
_symmetry.space_group_name_H-M   'P 1'
#
loop_
_entity.id
_entity.type
_entity.pdbx_description
1 polymer ?
#
loop_
_entity_poly.entity_id
_entity_poly.type
_entity_poly.pdbx_seq_one_letter_code
_entity_poly.pdbx_strand_id
1 'polypeptide(L)'
;MDIVPPLQLQGPEELLSRIKPKRVTAVKDMLSELVQAAIHFHPNGANVKTFVANLLKNHASRSVVKLVLDDAFTKSLSTSKDSAEEYVRPNINGQQFQIEDLQKATLHTTLVTSKRLLWLLETMIDLGVADDAVTEWSEQADLSANLLRIFNDDVWLTCLQVLLLGCTFNLASEVAAGFITASYQVISVSIRVI
;
A
#
# COMPACT_ATOMS: atom_id res chain seq x y z
N MET A 1 -4.36 3.97 -59.88
CA MET A 1 -3.52 4.77 -58.97
C MET A 1 -4.47 5.36 -57.95
N ASP A 2 -4.62 4.69 -56.81
CA ASP A 2 -5.39 5.20 -55.68
C ASP A 2 -4.57 6.31 -55.00
N ILE A 3 -5.06 7.53 -55.12
CA ILE A 3 -4.50 8.67 -54.40
C ILE A 3 -5.05 8.56 -52.99
N VAL A 4 -4.25 8.05 -52.07
CA VAL A 4 -4.52 8.16 -50.62
C VAL A 4 -4.77 9.66 -50.36
N PRO A 5 -5.94 10.04 -49.83
CA PRO A 5 -6.22 11.45 -49.58
C PRO A 5 -5.17 11.97 -48.58
N PRO A 6 -4.66 13.19 -48.78
CA PRO A 6 -3.67 13.75 -47.86
C PRO A 6 -4.30 13.76 -46.46
N LEU A 7 -3.58 13.19 -45.48
CA LEU A 7 -3.92 13.31 -44.07
C LEU A 7 -4.08 14.80 -43.76
N GLN A 8 -5.33 15.29 -43.73
CA GLN A 8 -5.62 16.59 -43.18
C GLN A 8 -5.21 16.48 -41.71
N LEU A 9 -4.06 17.07 -41.38
CA LEU A 9 -3.60 17.22 -40.02
C LEU A 9 -4.68 18.01 -39.30
N GLN A 10 -5.59 17.28 -38.64
CA GLN A 10 -6.58 17.85 -37.75
C GLN A 10 -5.85 18.78 -36.80
N GLY A 11 -6.40 19.99 -36.62
CA GLY A 11 -5.75 21.02 -35.82
C GLY A 11 -5.36 20.48 -34.44
N PRO A 12 -4.29 21.00 -33.83
CA PRO A 12 -3.76 20.48 -32.57
C PRO A 12 -4.83 20.36 -31.49
N GLU A 13 -5.82 21.26 -31.45
CA GLU A 13 -6.93 21.17 -30.50
C GLU A 13 -7.83 19.94 -30.67
N GLU A 14 -8.10 19.52 -31.91
CA GLU A 14 -8.96 18.38 -32.20
C GLU A 14 -8.23 17.07 -31.84
N LEU A 15 -6.92 16.99 -32.07
CA LEU A 15 -6.09 15.88 -31.61
C LEU A 15 -5.95 15.89 -30.07
N LEU A 16 -5.76 17.06 -29.45
CA LEU A 16 -5.68 17.22 -28.00
C LEU A 16 -7.01 16.84 -27.31
N SER A 17 -8.15 17.14 -27.93
CA SER A 17 -9.46 16.76 -27.41
C SER A 17 -9.68 15.24 -27.33
N ARG A 18 -9.00 14.47 -28.19
CA ARG A 18 -9.06 13.00 -28.19
C ARG A 18 -8.27 12.37 -27.05
N ILE A 19 -7.19 13.02 -26.63
CA ILE A 19 -6.33 12.55 -25.53
C ILE A 19 -6.71 13.17 -24.19
N LYS A 20 -7.51 14.24 -24.18
CA LYS A 20 -7.99 14.85 -22.95
C LYS A 20 -8.88 13.85 -22.21
N PRO A 21 -8.58 13.51 -20.96
CA PRO A 21 -9.37 12.55 -20.23
C PRO A 21 -10.82 13.05 -20.10
N LYS A 22 -11.78 12.19 -20.46
CA LYS A 22 -13.23 12.51 -20.40
C LYS A 22 -13.74 12.74 -18.98
N ARG A 23 -13.00 12.23 -17.98
CA ARG A 23 -13.31 12.37 -16.56
C ARG A 23 -12.16 13.08 -15.86
N VAL A 24 -12.48 14.02 -14.98
CA VAL A 24 -11.51 14.72 -14.13
C VAL A 24 -10.72 13.74 -13.26
N THR A 25 -11.33 12.60 -12.89
CA THR A 25 -10.71 11.54 -12.07
C THR A 25 -9.87 10.54 -12.85
N ALA A 26 -9.89 10.56 -14.19
CA ALA A 26 -9.33 9.47 -15.00
C ALA A 26 -7.85 9.16 -14.71
N VAL A 27 -7.05 10.20 -14.43
CA VAL A 27 -5.63 10.02 -14.07
C VAL A 27 -5.49 9.36 -12.70
N LYS A 28 -6.27 9.80 -11.70
CA LYS A 28 -6.31 9.17 -10.38
C LYS A 28 -6.74 7.71 -10.51
N ASP A 29 -7.84 7.46 -11.21
CA ASP A 29 -8.41 6.12 -11.38
C ASP A 29 -7.39 5.18 -12.05
N MET A 30 -6.72 5.63 -13.12
CA MET A 30 -5.66 4.87 -13.79
C MET A 30 -4.47 4.58 -12.87
N LEU A 31 -3.99 5.57 -12.11
CA LEU A 31 -2.89 5.36 -11.17
C LEU A 31 -3.30 4.42 -10.02
N SER A 32 -4.53 4.53 -9.52
CA SER A 32 -5.09 3.60 -8.54
C SER A 32 -5.07 2.17 -9.06
N GLU A 33 -5.54 1.91 -10.27
CA GLU A 33 -5.50 0.56 -10.87
C GLU A 33 -4.08 0.03 -11.03
N LEU A 34 -3.12 0.89 -11.43
CA LEU A 34 -1.71 0.50 -11.54
C LEU A 34 -1.09 0.16 -10.19
N VAL A 35 -1.38 0.94 -9.15
CA VAL A 35 -0.95 0.65 -7.78
C VAL A 35 -1.60 -0.65 -7.29
N GLN A 36 -2.89 -0.86 -7.55
CA GLN A 36 -3.56 -2.12 -7.24
C GLN A 36 -2.91 -3.31 -7.94
N ALA A 37 -2.55 -3.19 -9.22
CA ALA A 37 -1.84 -4.22 -9.96
C ALA A 37 -0.43 -4.50 -9.38
N ALA A 38 0.26 -3.49 -8.87
CA ALA A 38 1.59 -3.64 -8.27
C ALA A 38 1.57 -4.31 -6.89
N ILE A 39 0.55 -4.05 -6.07
CA ILE A 39 0.43 -4.64 -4.73
C ILE A 39 -0.19 -6.04 -4.76
N HIS A 40 -0.98 -6.37 -5.78
CA HIS A 40 -1.49 -7.72 -5.97
C HIS A 40 -0.44 -8.64 -6.61
N PHE A 41 -0.43 -9.91 -6.20
CA PHE A 41 0.60 -10.86 -6.60
C PHE A 41 0.56 -11.12 -8.11
N HIS A 42 1.66 -10.80 -8.79
CA HIS A 42 1.87 -11.09 -10.19
C HIS A 42 3.12 -12.00 -10.34
N PRO A 43 3.14 -12.97 -11.27
CA PRO A 43 4.31 -13.82 -11.52
C PRO A 43 5.60 -13.02 -11.80
N ASN A 44 5.47 -11.83 -12.37
CA ASN A 44 6.56 -10.84 -12.61
C ASN A 44 6.50 -9.65 -11.63
N GLY A 45 6.07 -9.86 -10.38
CA GLY A 45 5.71 -8.79 -9.43
C GLY A 45 6.79 -7.74 -9.19
N ALA A 46 8.08 -8.11 -9.18
CA ALA A 46 9.16 -7.15 -9.02
C ALA A 46 9.25 -6.14 -10.18
N ASN A 47 9.10 -6.58 -11.43
CA ASN A 47 9.15 -5.70 -12.59
C ASN A 47 7.95 -4.75 -12.64
N VAL A 48 6.76 -5.25 -12.28
CA VAL A 48 5.55 -4.42 -12.21
C VAL A 48 5.71 -3.35 -11.12
N LYS A 49 6.18 -3.73 -9.93
CA LYS A 49 6.46 -2.81 -8.82
C LYS A 49 7.47 -1.72 -9.21
N THR A 50 8.60 -2.10 -9.81
CA THR A 50 9.61 -1.14 -10.28
C THR A 50 9.07 -0.21 -11.37
N PHE A 51 8.29 -0.75 -12.32
CA PHE A 51 7.65 0.06 -13.35
C PHE A 51 6.69 1.08 -12.75
N VAL A 52 5.80 0.65 -11.85
CA VAL A 52 4.82 1.54 -11.21
C VAL A 52 5.51 2.57 -10.33
N ALA A 53 6.52 2.19 -9.53
CA ALA A 53 7.30 3.13 -8.73
C ALA A 53 7.98 4.20 -9.61
N ASN A 54 8.59 3.81 -10.73
CA ASN A 54 9.19 4.75 -11.68
C ASN A 54 8.14 5.65 -12.35
N LEU A 55 6.96 5.13 -12.68
CA LEU A 55 5.87 5.92 -13.23
C LEU A 55 5.41 6.99 -12.23
N LEU A 56 5.17 6.60 -10.97
CA LEU A 56 4.76 7.52 -9.89
C LEU A 56 5.84 8.56 -9.61
N LYS A 57 7.11 8.17 -9.63
CA LYS A 57 8.26 9.08 -9.47
C LYS A 57 8.29 10.17 -10.53
N ASN A 58 7.97 9.85 -11.78
CA ASN A 58 8.00 10.79 -12.89
C ASN A 58 6.66 11.48 -13.15
N HIS A 59 5.62 11.20 -12.36
CA HIS A 59 4.32 11.85 -12.53
C HIS A 59 4.36 13.32 -12.12
N ALA A 60 3.72 14.19 -12.91
CA ALA A 60 3.79 15.64 -12.73
C ALA A 60 3.09 16.15 -11.45
N SER A 61 2.06 15.45 -10.98
CA SER A 61 1.30 15.84 -9.79
C SER A 61 1.62 14.93 -8.60
N ARG A 62 2.37 15.47 -7.63
CA ARG A 62 2.67 14.79 -6.35
C ARG A 62 1.44 14.62 -5.47
N SER A 63 0.50 15.56 -5.49
CA SER A 63 -0.75 15.48 -4.72
C SER A 63 -1.63 14.31 -5.16
N VAL A 64 -1.72 14.05 -6.48
CA VAL A 64 -2.46 12.88 -6.99
C VAL A 64 -1.76 11.58 -6.63
N VAL A 65 -0.42 11.54 -6.73
CA VAL A 65 0.36 10.35 -6.33
C VAL A 65 0.19 10.04 -4.85
N LYS A 66 0.31 11.06 -3.98
CA LYS A 66 0.06 10.94 -2.54
C LYS A 66 -1.33 10.36 -2.28
N LEU A 67 -2.37 10.99 -2.83
CA LEU A 67 -3.77 10.56 -2.66
C LEU A 67 -4.00 9.09 -3.06
N VAL A 68 -3.37 8.62 -4.15
CA VAL A 68 -3.50 7.24 -4.62
C VAL A 68 -2.78 6.25 -3.70
N LEU A 69 -1.59 6.62 -3.20
CA LEU A 69 -0.81 5.78 -2.29
C LEU A 69 -1.47 5.72 -0.90
N ASP A 70 -1.98 6.85 -0.39
CA ASP A 70 -2.71 6.91 0.89
C ASP A 70 -3.95 6.01 0.87
N ASP A 71 -4.74 6.05 -0.22
CA ASP A 71 -5.92 5.18 -0.38
C ASP A 71 -5.55 3.69 -0.43
N ALA A 72 -4.47 3.34 -1.14
CA ALA A 72 -3.98 1.97 -1.20
C ALA A 72 -3.41 1.49 0.15
N PHE A 73 -2.72 2.37 0.88
CA PHE A 73 -2.19 2.12 2.21
C PHE A 73 -3.30 1.90 3.22
N THR A 74 -4.25 2.82 3.32
CA THR A 74 -5.42 2.74 4.23
C THR A 74 -6.17 1.42 4.03
N LYS A 75 -6.47 1.07 2.77
CA LYS A 75 -7.17 -0.19 2.44
C LYS A 75 -6.36 -1.43 2.84
N SER A 76 -5.06 -1.43 2.57
CA SER A 76 -4.18 -2.55 2.91
C SER A 76 -4.03 -2.70 4.43
N LEU A 77 -3.97 -1.58 5.14
CA LEU A 77 -3.87 -1.53 6.60
C LEU A 77 -5.16 -2.05 7.23
N SER A 78 -6.33 -1.54 6.81
CA SER A 78 -7.64 -2.04 7.25
C SER A 78 -7.75 -3.55 7.05
N THR A 79 -7.43 -4.06 5.86
CA THR A 79 -7.48 -5.51 5.59
C THR A 79 -6.58 -6.31 6.53
N SER A 80 -5.40 -5.77 6.87
CA SER A 80 -4.48 -6.40 7.82
C SER A 80 -5.02 -6.38 9.25
N LYS A 81 -5.70 -5.31 9.67
CA LYS A 81 -6.36 -5.21 10.98
C LYS A 81 -7.48 -6.22 11.11
N ASP A 82 -8.37 -6.24 10.13
CA ASP A 82 -9.53 -7.11 10.11
C ASP A 82 -9.09 -8.58 10.13
N SER A 83 -8.06 -8.93 9.35
CA SER A 83 -7.52 -10.29 9.32
C SER A 83 -6.84 -10.68 10.63
N ALA A 84 -6.09 -9.77 11.25
CA ALA A 84 -5.45 -10.04 12.54
C ALA A 84 -6.47 -10.16 13.68
N GLU A 85 -7.54 -9.37 13.65
CA GLU A 85 -8.65 -9.48 14.60
C GLU A 85 -9.39 -10.82 14.41
N GLU A 86 -9.72 -11.20 13.18
CA GLU A 86 -10.42 -12.46 12.89
C GLU A 86 -9.60 -13.69 13.30
N TYR A 87 -8.27 -13.64 13.21
CA TYR A 87 -7.41 -14.70 13.72
C TYR A 87 -7.54 -14.85 15.24
N VAL A 88 -7.47 -13.74 15.98
CA VAL A 88 -7.47 -13.71 17.44
C VAL A 88 -8.88 -13.97 18.00
N ARG A 89 -9.92 -13.53 17.28
CA ARG A 89 -11.33 -13.68 17.64
C ARG A 89 -12.14 -14.19 16.44
N PRO A 90 -12.04 -15.49 16.13
CA PRO A 90 -12.80 -16.10 15.04
C PRO A 90 -14.31 -15.90 15.23
N ASN A 91 -14.98 -15.25 14.28
CA ASN A 91 -16.42 -14.97 14.34
C ASN A 91 -17.25 -16.11 13.72
N ILE A 92 -16.94 -17.35 14.10
CA ILE A 92 -17.66 -18.53 13.65
C ILE A 92 -18.03 -19.43 14.83
N ASN A 93 -19.30 -19.84 14.89
CA ASN A 93 -19.76 -20.91 15.79
C ASN A 93 -19.47 -22.27 15.16
N GLY A 94 -18.21 -22.49 14.79
CA GLY A 94 -17.75 -23.62 14.00
C GLY A 94 -17.13 -24.75 14.83
N GLN A 95 -16.99 -25.92 14.21
CA GLN A 95 -16.13 -26.98 14.75
C GLN A 95 -14.65 -26.56 14.68
N GLN A 96 -13.81 -27.16 15.52
CA GLN A 96 -12.38 -26.84 15.62
C GLN A 96 -11.66 -26.75 14.27
N PHE A 97 -11.94 -27.66 13.34
CA PHE A 97 -11.29 -27.65 12.01
C PHE A 97 -11.65 -26.40 11.19
N GLN A 98 -12.87 -25.87 11.33
CA GLN A 98 -13.31 -24.66 10.62
C GLN A 98 -12.61 -23.42 11.18
N ILE A 99 -12.36 -23.42 12.49
CA ILE A 99 -11.58 -22.38 13.17
C ILE A 99 -10.14 -22.41 12.68
N GLU A 100 -9.52 -23.59 12.58
CA GLU A 100 -8.16 -23.74 12.08
C GLU A 100 -8.02 -23.33 10.60
N ASP A 101 -8.96 -23.72 9.74
CA ASP A 101 -8.97 -23.32 8.33
C ASP A 101 -9.12 -21.79 8.18
N LEU A 102 -9.99 -21.18 8.99
CA LEU A 102 -10.17 -19.72 9.02
C LEU A 102 -8.92 -19.01 9.54
N GLN A 103 -8.30 -19.49 10.61
CA GLN A 103 -7.06 -18.95 11.16
C GLN A 103 -5.91 -19.04 10.15
N LYS A 104 -5.82 -20.14 9.40
CA LYS A 104 -4.84 -20.28 8.33
C LYS A 104 -5.09 -19.29 7.19
N ALA A 105 -6.34 -19.12 6.78
CA ALA A 105 -6.71 -18.17 5.72
C ALA A 105 -6.42 -16.71 6.13
N THR A 106 -6.76 -16.33 7.37
CA THR A 106 -6.52 -14.99 7.92
C THR A 106 -5.04 -14.71 8.11
N LEU A 107 -4.25 -15.70 8.54
CA LEU A 107 -2.79 -15.58 8.63
C LEU A 107 -2.16 -15.36 7.24
N HIS A 108 -2.60 -16.12 6.23
CA HIS A 108 -2.16 -15.92 4.85
C HIS A 108 -2.52 -14.51 4.34
N THR A 109 -3.75 -14.04 4.59
CA THR A 109 -4.17 -12.70 4.20
C THR A 109 -3.30 -11.64 4.89
N THR A 110 -3.06 -11.77 6.20
CA THR A 110 -2.21 -10.87 6.98
C THR A 110 -0.79 -10.82 6.41
N LEU A 111 -0.20 -11.97 6.05
CA LEU A 111 1.12 -12.02 5.42
C LEU A 111 1.14 -11.30 4.07
N VAL A 112 0.13 -11.52 3.23
CA VAL A 112 0.03 -10.88 1.92
C VAL A 112 -0.12 -9.37 2.10
N THR A 113 -0.98 -8.91 3.00
CA THR A 113 -1.19 -7.47 3.26
C THR A 113 0.05 -6.80 3.84
N SER A 114 0.81 -7.46 4.72
CA SER A 114 2.07 -6.90 5.22
C SER A 114 3.12 -6.70 4.11
N LYS A 115 3.18 -7.60 3.11
CA LYS A 115 4.05 -7.40 1.93
C LYS A 115 3.59 -6.23 1.06
N ARG A 116 2.28 -5.97 1.00
CA ARG A 116 1.72 -4.80 0.31
C ARG A 116 2.10 -3.52 1.04
N LEU A 117 1.89 -3.49 2.35
CA LEU A 117 2.21 -2.37 3.23
C LEU A 117 3.69 -2.01 3.16
N LEU A 118 4.59 -3.00 3.23
CA LEU A 118 6.04 -2.74 3.13
C LEU A 118 6.38 -2.02 1.82
N TRP A 119 5.93 -2.55 0.69
CA TRP A 119 6.21 -1.93 -0.62
C TRP A 119 5.58 -0.55 -0.76
N LEU A 120 4.35 -0.36 -0.27
CA LEU A 120 3.68 0.94 -0.28
C LEU A 120 4.48 1.96 0.54
N LEU A 121 4.90 1.60 1.76
CA LEU A 121 5.70 2.47 2.62
C LEU A 121 7.05 2.83 2.00
N GLU A 122 7.79 1.83 1.49
CA GLU A 122 9.05 2.08 0.77
C GLU A 122 8.83 3.05 -0.40
N THR A 123 7.76 2.85 -1.17
CA THR A 123 7.42 3.73 -2.31
C THR A 123 7.01 5.13 -1.85
N MET A 124 6.26 5.26 -0.75
CA MET A 124 5.84 6.55 -0.20
C MET A 124 7.01 7.33 0.38
N ILE A 125 7.94 6.65 1.04
CA ILE A 125 9.20 7.22 1.55
C ILE A 125 10.04 7.73 0.39
N ASP A 126 10.30 6.89 -0.62
CA ASP A 126 11.11 7.24 -1.80
C ASP A 126 10.56 8.46 -2.56
N LEU A 127 9.24 8.67 -2.49
CA LEU A 127 8.53 9.76 -3.15
C LEU A 127 8.34 11.00 -2.24
N GLY A 128 8.68 10.90 -0.96
CA GLY A 128 8.51 11.97 0.03
C GLY A 128 7.04 12.30 0.31
N VAL A 129 6.18 11.29 0.38
CA VAL A 129 4.73 11.44 0.58
C VAL A 129 4.19 10.57 1.73
N ALA A 130 5.06 10.17 2.66
CA ALA A 130 4.73 9.23 3.75
C ALA A 130 4.19 9.87 5.03
N ASP A 131 3.97 11.20 5.08
CA ASP A 131 3.57 11.91 6.31
C ASP A 131 2.27 11.37 6.93
N ASP A 132 1.25 11.16 6.10
CA ASP A 132 -0.06 10.68 6.56
C ASP A 132 0.03 9.20 6.98
N ALA A 133 0.80 8.40 6.24
CA ALA A 133 1.04 6.99 6.57
C ALA A 133 1.76 6.81 7.91
N VAL A 134 2.71 7.68 8.27
CA VAL A 134 3.36 7.62 9.59
C VAL A 134 2.37 7.90 10.71
N THR A 135 1.51 8.91 10.53
CA THR A 135 0.48 9.24 11.50
C THR A 135 -0.48 8.07 11.68
N GLU A 136 -1.03 7.56 10.58
CA GLU A 136 -1.95 6.43 10.60
C GLU A 136 -1.29 5.17 11.18
N TRP A 137 -0.03 4.86 10.84
CA TRP A 137 0.70 3.72 11.38
C TRP A 137 0.92 3.80 12.89
N SER A 138 1.17 5.00 13.42
CA SER A 138 1.40 5.21 14.85
C SER A 138 0.17 4.95 15.73
N GLU A 139 -1.03 4.99 15.14
CA GLU A 139 -2.31 4.78 15.83
C GLU A 139 -2.74 3.29 15.85
N GLN A 140 -1.85 2.37 15.44
CA GLN A 140 -2.17 0.95 15.28
C GLN A 140 -1.85 0.08 16.52
N ALA A 141 -2.30 0.54 17.69
CA ALA A 141 -2.10 -0.17 18.96
C ALA A 141 -2.79 -1.54 18.98
N ASP A 142 -4.05 -1.62 18.51
CA ASP A 142 -4.82 -2.86 18.48
C ASP A 142 -4.23 -3.88 17.50
N LEU A 143 -3.79 -3.40 16.32
CA LEU A 143 -3.12 -4.24 15.33
C LEU A 143 -1.84 -4.84 15.92
N SER A 144 -1.01 -4.01 16.57
CA SER A 144 0.21 -4.46 17.23
C SER A 144 -0.07 -5.50 18.31
N ALA A 145 -1.08 -5.27 19.15
CA ALA A 145 -1.49 -6.20 20.21
C ALA A 145 -2.00 -7.54 19.65
N ASN A 146 -2.84 -7.49 18.60
CA ASN A 146 -3.34 -8.70 17.94
C ASN A 146 -2.18 -9.46 17.29
N LEU A 147 -1.32 -8.80 16.52
CA LEU A 147 -0.14 -9.42 15.91
C LEU A 147 0.79 -10.05 16.94
N LEU A 148 1.04 -9.40 18.09
CA LEU A 148 1.83 -9.98 19.18
C LEU A 148 1.21 -11.26 19.74
N ARG A 149 -0.12 -11.35 19.83
CA ARG A 149 -0.80 -12.58 20.21
C ARG A 149 -0.62 -13.66 19.16
N ILE A 150 -0.84 -13.31 17.88
CA ILE A 150 -0.61 -14.23 16.76
C ILE A 150 0.81 -14.77 16.87
N PHE A 151 1.82 -13.89 16.99
CA PHE A 151 3.28 -14.13 17.05
C PHE A 151 3.76 -15.10 18.13
N ASN A 152 3.01 -15.27 19.22
CA ASN A 152 3.40 -16.20 20.27
C ASN A 152 3.02 -17.65 19.96
N ASP A 153 2.17 -17.89 18.96
CA ASP A 153 1.51 -19.18 18.77
C ASP A 153 2.17 -20.09 17.70
N ASP A 154 3.16 -19.65 16.89
CA ASP A 154 3.64 -20.45 15.74
C ASP A 154 5.01 -20.07 15.08
N VAL A 155 5.59 -20.94 14.24
CA VAL A 155 6.89 -20.69 13.55
C VAL A 155 6.73 -19.85 12.26
N TRP A 156 5.52 -19.78 11.69
CA TRP A 156 5.20 -19.01 10.48
C TRP A 156 5.33 -17.48 10.67
N LEU A 157 5.62 -17.05 11.89
CA LEU A 157 5.48 -15.69 12.40
C LEU A 157 6.72 -14.86 12.20
N THR A 158 7.89 -15.48 12.01
CA THR A 158 9.15 -14.77 11.79
C THR A 158 9.09 -13.89 10.54
N CYS A 159 8.49 -14.37 9.44
CA CYS A 159 8.35 -13.60 8.21
C CYS A 159 7.43 -12.39 8.39
N LEU A 160 6.32 -12.57 9.10
CA LEU A 160 5.34 -11.51 9.34
C LEU A 160 5.91 -10.46 10.31
N GLN A 161 6.60 -10.89 11.38
CA GLN A 161 7.35 -10.04 12.29
C GLN A 161 8.39 -9.19 11.56
N VAL A 162 9.23 -9.81 10.73
CA VAL A 162 10.28 -9.10 9.97
C VAL A 162 9.69 -8.04 9.06
N LEU A 163 8.59 -8.34 8.37
CA LEU A 163 7.94 -7.38 7.47
C LEU A 163 7.38 -6.17 8.23
N LEU A 164 6.76 -6.39 9.39
CA LEU A 164 6.13 -5.33 10.19
C LEU A 164 7.14 -4.51 10.99
N LEU A 165 8.19 -5.15 11.51
CA LEU A 165 9.36 -4.47 12.07
C LEU A 165 10.04 -3.63 10.99
N GLY A 166 10.18 -4.15 9.77
CA GLY A 166 10.68 -3.40 8.63
C GLY A 166 9.85 -2.15 8.33
N CYS A 167 8.53 -2.27 8.30
CA CYS A 167 7.62 -1.12 8.12
C CYS A 167 7.83 -0.06 9.22
N THR A 168 7.87 -0.50 10.48
CA THR A 168 8.01 0.40 11.63
C THR A 168 9.38 1.06 11.68
N PHE A 169 10.45 0.29 11.44
CA PHE A 169 11.82 0.77 11.40
C PHE A 169 12.02 1.80 10.29
N ASN A 170 11.56 1.51 9.08
CA ASN A 170 11.69 2.44 7.94
C ASN A 170 11.01 3.78 8.27
N LEU A 171 9.78 3.75 8.77
CA LEU A 171 9.06 4.98 9.15
C LEU A 171 9.77 5.74 10.27
N ALA A 172 10.20 5.05 11.33
CA ALA A 172 10.88 5.69 12.46
C ALA A 172 12.24 6.30 12.05
N SER A 173 12.99 5.61 11.18
CA SER A 173 14.27 6.08 10.64
C SER A 173 14.10 7.37 9.84
N GLU A 174 13.12 7.41 8.93
CA GLU A 174 12.88 8.58 8.07
C GLU A 174 12.34 9.79 8.84
N VAL A 175 11.55 9.55 9.90
CA VAL A 175 11.14 10.59 10.85
C VAL A 175 12.35 11.13 11.62
N ALA A 176 13.23 10.26 12.13
CA ALA A 176 14.43 10.66 12.85
C ALA A 176 15.42 11.44 11.96
N ALA A 177 15.50 11.09 10.68
CA ALA A 177 16.29 11.80 9.69
C ALA A 177 15.67 13.14 9.24
N GLY A 178 14.40 13.41 9.61
CA GLY A 178 13.69 14.64 9.27
C GLY A 178 13.14 14.68 7.85
N PHE A 179 13.06 13.54 7.15
CA PHE A 179 12.47 13.45 5.81
C PHE A 179 10.94 13.35 5.85
N ILE A 180 10.38 12.88 6.97
CA ILE A 180 8.94 12.84 7.22
C ILE A 180 8.57 13.83 8.32
N THR A 181 7.52 14.62 8.07
CA THR A 181 7.02 15.60 9.04
C THR A 181 5.94 14.94 9.90
N ALA A 182 6.27 14.63 11.15
CA ALA A 182 5.34 14.01 12.10
C ALA A 182 5.11 14.90 13.33
N SER A 183 3.93 14.79 13.94
CA SER A 183 3.67 15.49 15.20
C SER A 183 4.55 14.93 16.33
N TYR A 184 4.82 15.74 17.37
CA TYR A 184 5.62 15.29 18.51
C TYR A 184 5.07 14.01 19.16
N GLN A 185 3.74 13.85 19.18
CA GLN A 185 3.09 12.65 19.73
C GLN A 185 3.46 11.40 18.92
N VAL A 186 3.45 11.49 17.60
CA VAL A 186 3.83 10.41 16.68
C VAL A 186 5.31 10.05 16.84
N ILE A 187 6.19 11.07 16.93
CA ILE A 187 7.63 10.88 17.17
C ILE A 187 7.87 10.13 18.49
N SER A 188 7.12 10.47 19.54
CA SER A 188 7.28 9.83 20.86
C SER A 188 6.86 8.34 20.88
N VAL A 189 5.99 7.93 19.97
CA VAL A 189 5.56 6.53 19.80
C VAL A 189 6.57 5.76 18.94
N SER A 190 7.01 6.33 17.81
CA SER A 190 7.99 5.69 16.92
C SER A 190 9.34 5.42 17.60
N ILE A 191 9.79 6.29 18.51
CA ILE A 191 11.04 6.10 19.27
C ILE A 191 10.93 4.99 20.33
N ARG A 192 9.73 4.66 20.81
CA ARG A 192 9.53 3.60 21.83
C ARG A 192 9.53 2.18 21.25
N VAL A 193 9.50 2.04 19.92
CA VAL A 193 9.47 0.74 19.23
C VAL A 193 10.88 0.30 18.78
N ILE A 194 11.87 1.20 18.85
CA ILE A 194 13.31 0.90 18.69
C ILE A 194 13.91 0.59 20.07
#